data_AF-A0A9P5YJ68-F1
#
_entry.id   AF-A0A9P5YJ68-F1
#
_cell.length_a   1.000
_cell.length_b   1.000
_cell.length_c   1.000
_cell.angle_alpha   90.00
_cell.angle_beta   90.00
_cell.angle_gamma   90.00
#
_symmetry.space_group_name_H-M   'P 1'
#
loop_
_entity.id
_entity.type
_entity.pdbx_description
1 polymer ?
#
loop_
_entity_poly.entity_id
_entity_poly.type
_entity_poly.pdbx_seq_one_letter_code
_entity_poly.pdbx_strand_id
1 'polypeptide(L)'
;DVRDKGVSKNYNTKPNESAHRPLKRFYKRTNFKNTDPQILKLNEISVAATLIREVIAESDDAILERDLDLEKGEGVEDESKSGSLQHTTVGSPLKSRQLSEVEAEHSDDGAFSEFRKKVNTALISFISSDESVANEEKATPYQYIKLSYESVINWQITTDILRTNECFHNRPRYDFVLLQASKKDFIFAQLLYTFGVTFNECIYQMALILPMDKPIVQSKNLFHKLDIDLRFKRLRSRPRSGTAVIGLDSLIRGAVLIEAYGCKNNDEFIVMDVVDADMWWRMKTIKLARSQVLL
;
A
#
# COMPACT_ATOMS: atom_id res chain seq x y z
N ASP A 1 -8.18 30.38 68.40
CA ASP A 1 -8.02 29.07 67.73
C ASP A 1 -7.23 29.07 66.42
N VAL A 2 -7.23 30.14 65.61
CA VAL A 2 -6.28 30.26 64.45
C VAL A 2 -4.91 30.79 64.85
N ARG A 3 -4.80 31.53 65.95
CA ARG A 3 -3.54 32.13 66.44
C ARG A 3 -2.62 31.14 67.17
N ASP A 4 -3.15 30.02 67.66
CA ASP A 4 -2.38 28.97 68.36
C ASP A 4 -1.91 27.84 67.42
N LYS A 5 -2.32 27.87 66.15
CA LYS A 5 -1.84 26.92 65.14
C LYS A 5 -0.55 27.46 64.52
N GLY A 6 0.58 27.10 65.12
CA GLY A 6 1.90 27.35 64.54
C GLY A 6 2.01 26.78 63.12
N VAL A 7 2.81 27.44 62.27
CA VAL A 7 3.05 27.01 60.88
C VAL A 7 3.59 25.58 60.86
N SER A 8 2.86 24.66 60.24
CA SER A 8 3.26 23.28 60.01
C SER A 8 4.40 23.22 58.97
N LYS A 9 5.63 23.54 59.40
CA LYS A 9 6.86 23.56 58.59
C LYS A 9 7.27 22.20 58.00
N ASN A 10 6.66 21.09 58.44
CA ASN A 10 7.02 19.73 58.05
C ASN A 10 5.90 18.98 57.31
N TYR A 11 5.10 19.65 56.48
CA TYR A 11 4.37 18.91 55.44
C TYR A 11 5.39 18.44 54.39
N ASN A 12 5.73 17.16 54.40
CA ASN A 12 6.34 16.58 53.22
C ASN A 12 5.23 16.34 52.18
N THR A 13 5.37 16.92 51.00
CA THR A 13 4.70 16.41 49.82
C THR A 13 5.36 15.08 49.52
N LYS A 14 4.82 13.96 50.03
CA LYS A 14 5.32 12.64 49.65
C LYS A 14 5.12 12.51 48.14
N PRO A 15 6.19 12.43 47.32
CA PRO A 15 6.08 12.56 45.87
C PRO A 15 5.27 11.44 45.19
N ASN A 16 4.87 10.40 45.94
CA ASN A 16 4.11 9.26 45.45
C ASN A 16 2.68 9.15 46.04
N GLU A 17 2.20 10.15 46.77
CA GLU A 17 0.85 10.08 47.37
C GLU A 17 -0.27 9.99 46.31
N SER A 18 -0.05 10.61 45.14
CA SER A 18 -0.95 10.53 43.97
C SER A 18 -0.93 9.15 43.30
N ALA A 19 0.19 8.42 43.37
CA ALA A 19 0.38 7.11 42.73
C ALA A 19 -0.46 5.99 43.36
N HIS A 20 -0.95 6.18 44.60
CA HIS A 20 -1.87 5.24 45.23
C HIS A 20 -3.24 5.16 44.52
N ARG A 21 -3.68 6.23 43.84
CA ARG A 21 -5.01 6.25 43.20
C ARG A 21 -5.10 5.30 42.00
N PRO A 22 -4.16 5.33 41.03
CA PRO A 22 -4.14 4.34 39.95
C PRO A 22 -3.89 2.93 40.46
N LEU A 23 -2.96 2.75 41.41
CA LEU A 23 -2.64 1.45 41.97
C LEU A 23 -3.85 0.78 42.65
N LYS A 24 -4.62 1.54 43.43
CA LYS A 24 -5.87 1.07 44.04
C LYS A 24 -6.93 0.70 43.00
N ARG A 25 -6.97 1.42 41.86
CA ARG A 25 -7.88 1.11 40.75
C ARG A 25 -7.49 -0.17 40.05
N PHE A 26 -6.20 -0.41 39.80
CA PHE A 26 -5.70 -1.65 39.19
C PHE A 26 -5.88 -2.84 40.13
N TYR A 27 -5.58 -2.68 41.42
CA TYR A 27 -5.75 -3.71 42.44
C TYR A 27 -7.18 -4.27 42.47
N LYS A 28 -8.20 -3.41 42.40
CA LYS A 28 -9.63 -3.80 42.35
C LYS A 28 -10.02 -4.63 41.13
N ARG A 29 -9.21 -4.62 40.06
CA ARG A 29 -9.44 -5.37 38.81
C ARG A 29 -8.66 -6.68 38.74
N THR A 30 -7.92 -7.01 39.80
CA THR A 30 -7.21 -8.29 39.92
C THR A 30 -8.09 -9.35 40.59
N ASN A 31 -7.64 -10.61 40.56
CA ASN A 31 -8.26 -11.70 41.30
C ASN A 31 -7.82 -11.79 42.78
N PHE A 32 -7.17 -10.76 43.31
CA PHE A 32 -6.65 -10.65 44.69
C PHE A 32 -5.63 -11.73 45.11
N LYS A 33 -5.01 -12.43 44.15
CA LYS A 33 -3.93 -13.40 44.38
C LYS A 33 -2.77 -13.10 43.45
N ASN A 34 -1.52 -13.09 43.93
CA ASN A 34 -0.34 -12.77 43.11
C ASN A 34 -0.59 -11.50 42.27
N THR A 35 -0.89 -10.39 42.95
CA THR A 35 -1.45 -9.18 42.34
C THR A 35 -0.42 -8.37 41.56
N ASP A 36 0.85 -8.46 41.92
CA ASP A 36 1.93 -7.64 41.35
C ASP A 36 2.08 -7.80 39.82
N PRO A 37 2.19 -9.02 39.25
CA PRO A 37 2.26 -9.17 37.79
C PRO A 37 0.97 -8.73 37.08
N GLN A 38 -0.20 -8.87 37.72
CA GLN A 38 -1.47 -8.45 37.15
C GLN A 38 -1.60 -6.92 37.11
N ILE A 39 -1.17 -6.25 38.19
CA ILE A 39 -1.15 -4.78 38.27
C ILE A 39 -0.16 -4.21 37.26
N LEU A 40 1.03 -4.82 37.14
CA LEU A 40 2.02 -4.43 36.13
C LEU A 40 1.42 -4.50 34.71
N LYS A 41 0.74 -5.61 34.39
CA LYS A 41 0.09 -5.79 33.08
C LYS A 41 -1.02 -4.77 32.82
N LEU A 42 -1.85 -4.50 33.83
CA LEU A 42 -2.91 -3.50 33.73
C LEU A 42 -2.35 -2.07 33.55
N ASN A 43 -1.23 -1.77 34.21
CA ASN A 43 -0.55 -0.49 34.05
C ASN A 43 0.04 -0.35 32.63
N GLU A 44 0.72 -1.38 32.12
CA GLU A 44 1.26 -1.41 30.76
C GLU A 44 0.17 -1.18 29.70
N ILE A 45 -0.96 -1.89 29.83
CA ILE A 45 -2.12 -1.72 28.94
C ILE A 45 -2.69 -0.30 29.05
N SER A 46 -2.77 0.25 30.26
CA SER A 46 -3.27 1.61 30.46
C SER A 46 -2.38 2.65 29.79
N VAL A 47 -1.06 2.51 29.89
CA VAL A 47 -0.09 3.42 29.25
C VAL A 47 -0.19 3.31 27.72
N ALA A 48 -0.23 2.08 27.18
CA ALA A 48 -0.38 1.86 25.75
C ALA A 48 -1.68 2.48 25.20
N ALA A 49 -2.79 2.34 25.94
CA ALA A 49 -4.07 2.94 25.57
C ALA A 49 -4.03 4.48 25.62
N THR A 50 -3.34 5.07 26.60
CA THR A 50 -3.15 6.52 26.67
C THR A 50 -2.36 7.03 25.47
N LEU A 51 -1.24 6.39 25.12
CA LEU A 51 -0.42 6.78 23.96
C LEU A 51 -1.20 6.69 22.65
N ILE A 52 -1.96 5.61 22.43
CA ILE A 52 -2.82 5.48 21.24
C ILE A 52 -3.87 6.60 21.21
N ARG A 53 -4.44 6.94 22.37
CA ARG A 53 -5.46 7.99 22.45
C ARG A 53 -4.88 9.38 22.18
N GLU A 54 -3.66 9.66 22.63
CA GLU A 54 -2.93 10.90 22.34
C GLU A 54 -2.66 11.03 20.84
N VAL A 55 -2.16 9.98 20.19
CA VAL A 55 -1.92 9.98 18.73
C VAL A 55 -3.20 10.21 17.93
N ILE A 56 -4.32 9.60 18.36
CA ILE A 56 -5.63 9.83 17.73
C ILE A 56 -6.06 11.29 17.93
N ALA A 57 -5.93 11.84 19.15
CA ALA A 57 -6.30 13.22 19.44
C ALA A 57 -5.48 14.22 18.62
N GLU A 58 -4.15 14.03 18.52
CA GLU A 58 -3.29 14.86 17.66
C GLU A 58 -3.70 14.78 16.19
N SER A 59 -4.12 13.59 15.72
CA SER A 59 -4.60 13.41 14.35
C SER A 59 -5.96 14.09 14.13
N ASP A 60 -6.88 13.98 15.10
CA ASP A 60 -8.20 14.62 15.05
C ASP A 60 -8.06 16.15 15.06
N ASP A 61 -7.15 16.69 15.89
CA ASP A 61 -6.85 18.13 15.95
C ASP A 61 -6.25 18.63 14.63
N ALA A 62 -5.33 17.89 14.03
CA ALA A 62 -4.75 18.23 12.73
C ALA A 62 -5.78 18.19 11.58
N ILE A 63 -6.77 17.28 11.64
CA ILE A 63 -7.88 17.25 10.69
C ILE A 63 -8.76 18.49 10.88
N LEU A 64 -9.08 18.84 12.13
CA LEU A 64 -9.90 20.01 12.46
C LEU A 64 -9.23 21.32 12.04
N GLU A 65 -7.93 21.49 12.28
CA GLU A 65 -7.18 22.67 11.84
C GLU A 65 -7.18 22.79 10.31
N ARG A 66 -6.98 21.69 9.59
CA ARG A 66 -7.05 21.65 8.13
C ARG A 66 -8.44 22.02 7.60
N ASP A 67 -9.50 21.56 8.25
CA ASP A 67 -10.87 21.85 7.86
C ASP A 67 -11.25 23.33 8.18
N LEU A 68 -10.70 23.90 9.26
CA LEU A 68 -10.86 25.33 9.61
C LEU A 68 -10.08 26.27 8.67
N ASP A 69 -8.93 25.84 8.15
CA ASP A 69 -8.17 26.60 7.15
C ASP A 69 -8.89 26.63 5.79
N LEU A 70 -9.62 25.56 5.44
CA LEU A 70 -10.47 25.50 4.24
C LEU A 70 -11.69 26.43 4.34
N GLU A 71 -12.22 26.69 5.53
CA GLU A 71 -13.35 27.62 5.73
C GLU A 71 -12.93 29.11 5.79
N LYS A 72 -11.65 29.42 6.06
CA LYS A 72 -11.15 30.81 6.14
C LYS A 72 -10.53 31.34 4.84
N GLY A 73 -10.30 30.48 3.86
CA GLY A 73 -9.68 30.84 2.57
C GLY A 73 -10.67 31.22 1.48
N GLU A 74 -11.43 32.31 1.63
CA GLU A 74 -12.00 32.99 0.46
C GLU A 74 -10.91 33.79 -0.27
N GLY A 75 -10.39 33.23 -1.37
CA GLY A 75 -9.77 34.00 -2.44
C GLY A 75 -8.25 33.98 -2.52
N VAL A 76 -7.66 32.88 -3.01
CA VAL A 76 -6.66 32.92 -4.09
C VAL A 76 -6.89 31.67 -4.94
N GLU A 77 -7.06 31.88 -6.25
CA GLU A 77 -7.22 30.85 -7.26
C GLU A 77 -6.02 29.89 -7.24
N ASP A 78 -6.27 28.60 -6.98
CA ASP A 78 -5.43 27.53 -7.50
C ASP A 78 -6.37 26.45 -8.05
N GLU A 79 -6.43 26.45 -9.37
CA GLU A 79 -6.95 25.43 -10.28
C GLU A 79 -8.12 24.56 -9.81
N SER A 80 -9.31 24.95 -10.27
CA SER A 80 -10.31 24.07 -10.89
C SER A 80 -9.85 22.62 -11.14
N LYS A 81 -10.06 21.74 -10.17
CA LYS A 81 -10.45 20.36 -10.45
C LYS A 81 -11.78 20.08 -9.79
N SER A 82 -12.82 20.27 -10.61
CA SER A 82 -14.09 19.55 -10.54
C SER A 82 -13.92 18.22 -9.81
N GLY A 83 -14.74 17.98 -8.78
CA GLY A 83 -14.72 16.81 -7.89
C GLY A 83 -15.01 15.48 -8.57
N SER A 84 -14.23 15.14 -9.59
CA SER A 84 -14.03 13.79 -10.10
C SER A 84 -13.08 13.10 -9.12
N LEU A 85 -13.56 12.08 -8.41
CA LEU A 85 -12.67 11.16 -7.73
C LEU A 85 -11.77 10.52 -8.78
N GLN A 86 -10.52 10.97 -8.83
CA GLN A 86 -9.53 10.44 -9.75
C GLN A 86 -9.21 9.00 -9.32
N HIS A 87 -9.42 8.05 -10.23
CA HIS A 87 -9.22 6.60 -10.01
C HIS A 87 -7.83 6.31 -9.45
N THR A 88 -6.81 6.94 -10.02
CA THR A 88 -5.43 6.83 -9.55
C THR A 88 -4.81 8.19 -9.30
N THR A 89 -4.12 8.33 -8.17
CA THR A 89 -3.22 9.47 -7.90
C THR A 89 -1.86 8.95 -7.47
N VAL A 90 -0.80 9.60 -7.94
CA VAL A 90 0.59 9.29 -7.57
C VAL A 90 1.13 10.34 -6.62
N GLY A 91 2.15 10.01 -5.84
CA GLY A 91 2.80 11.02 -5.01
C GLY A 91 4.21 10.64 -4.57
N SER A 92 4.80 11.55 -3.80
CA SER A 92 6.23 11.56 -3.49
C SER A 92 7.07 11.46 -4.77
N PRO A 93 7.02 12.50 -5.62
CA PRO A 93 7.85 12.56 -6.82
C PRO A 93 9.32 12.62 -6.45
N LEU A 94 10.13 11.85 -7.15
CA LEU A 94 11.59 11.91 -7.10
C LEU A 94 12.13 12.78 -8.23
N LYS A 95 13.45 13.00 -8.23
CA LYS A 95 14.11 13.76 -9.28
C LYS A 95 13.86 13.10 -10.64
N SER A 96 13.38 13.90 -11.60
CA SER A 96 13.20 13.47 -12.98
C SER A 96 14.54 13.10 -13.63
N ARG A 97 14.57 11.97 -14.33
CA ARG A 97 15.77 11.37 -14.94
C ARG A 97 15.48 10.93 -16.37
N GLN A 98 16.51 10.81 -17.19
CA GLN A 98 16.33 10.27 -18.54
C GLN A 98 16.02 8.77 -18.49
N LEU A 99 15.23 8.26 -19.44
CA LEU A 99 14.93 6.83 -19.50
C LEU A 99 16.20 5.95 -19.63
N SER A 100 17.24 6.48 -20.30
CA SER A 100 18.55 5.84 -20.42
C SER A 100 19.32 5.77 -19.08
N GLU A 101 19.21 6.80 -18.25
CA GLU A 101 19.81 6.83 -16.92
C GLU A 101 19.16 5.79 -16.00
N VAL A 102 17.83 5.65 -16.06
CA VAL A 102 17.10 4.64 -15.28
C VAL A 102 17.55 3.22 -15.66
N GLU A 103 17.75 2.93 -16.95
CA GLU A 103 18.31 1.64 -17.38
C GLU A 103 19.73 1.40 -16.87
N ALA A 104 20.58 2.44 -16.84
CA ALA A 104 21.96 2.33 -16.39
C ALA A 104 22.06 2.10 -14.88
N GLU A 105 21.25 2.83 -14.09
CA GLU A 105 21.17 2.71 -12.63
C GLU A 105 20.71 1.32 -12.20
N HIS A 106 19.80 0.71 -12.96
CA HIS A 106 19.27 -0.63 -12.68
C HIS A 106 19.85 -1.72 -13.58
N SER A 107 21.08 -1.55 -14.07
CA SER A 107 21.74 -2.52 -14.95
C SER A 107 21.90 -3.92 -14.33
N ASP A 108 21.95 -4.01 -12.99
CA ASP A 108 22.01 -5.26 -12.25
C ASP A 108 20.65 -5.99 -12.11
N ASP A 109 19.52 -5.30 -12.31
CA ASP A 109 18.18 -5.89 -12.21
C ASP A 109 17.59 -6.17 -13.60
N GLY A 110 17.41 -7.45 -13.92
CA GLY A 110 16.79 -7.89 -15.17
C GLY A 110 15.39 -7.31 -15.42
N ALA A 111 14.69 -6.78 -14.41
CA ALA A 111 13.41 -6.10 -14.58
C ALA A 111 13.49 -4.87 -15.49
N PHE A 112 14.61 -4.17 -15.48
CA PHE A 112 14.82 -2.94 -16.24
C PHE A 112 15.49 -3.20 -17.59
N SER A 113 15.72 -4.47 -17.97
CA SER A 113 16.20 -4.80 -19.30
C SER A 113 15.22 -4.31 -20.36
N GLU A 114 15.72 -3.52 -21.31
CA GLU A 114 14.93 -2.93 -22.40
C GLU A 114 13.76 -2.05 -21.92
N PHE A 115 13.91 -1.39 -20.76
CA PHE A 115 12.89 -0.51 -20.18
C PHE A 115 12.35 0.51 -21.19
N ARG A 116 13.22 1.17 -21.97
CA ARG A 116 12.82 2.10 -23.04
C ARG A 116 11.90 1.46 -24.08
N LYS A 117 12.22 0.25 -24.56
CA LYS A 117 11.37 -0.45 -25.53
C LYS A 117 10.01 -0.79 -24.93
N LYS A 118 9.97 -1.15 -23.64
CA LYS A 118 8.73 -1.45 -22.91
C LYS A 118 7.85 -0.19 -22.75
N VAL A 119 8.47 0.94 -22.40
CA VAL A 119 7.79 2.25 -22.31
C VAL A 119 7.20 2.65 -23.66
N ASN A 120 7.99 2.55 -24.75
CA ASN A 120 7.50 2.88 -26.09
C ASN A 120 6.35 1.97 -26.52
N THR A 121 6.46 0.66 -26.25
CA THR A 121 5.40 -0.31 -26.57
C THR A 121 4.10 0.03 -25.84
N ALA A 122 4.20 0.37 -24.54
CA ALA A 122 3.06 0.82 -23.76
C ALA A 122 2.47 2.12 -24.32
N LEU A 123 3.29 3.14 -24.57
CA LEU A 123 2.83 4.43 -25.11
C LEU A 123 2.12 4.29 -26.46
N ILE A 124 2.68 3.50 -27.38
CA ILE A 124 2.03 3.20 -28.68
C ILE A 124 0.66 2.55 -28.45
N SER A 125 0.56 1.59 -27.52
CA SER A 125 -0.71 0.95 -27.20
C SER A 125 -1.75 1.90 -26.59
N PHE A 126 -1.31 2.90 -25.80
CA PHE A 126 -2.20 3.88 -25.17
C PHE A 126 -2.66 4.97 -26.13
N ILE A 127 -1.73 5.51 -26.93
CA ILE A 127 -1.98 6.67 -27.79
C ILE A 127 -2.58 6.23 -29.14
N SER A 128 -2.48 4.94 -29.49
CA SER A 128 -2.86 4.43 -30.82
C SER A 128 -2.17 5.21 -31.95
N SER A 129 -0.94 5.65 -31.71
CA SER A 129 -0.12 6.43 -32.63
C SER A 129 1.18 5.68 -32.91
N ASP A 130 1.69 5.78 -34.13
CA ASP A 130 2.96 5.20 -34.56
C ASP A 130 4.17 6.09 -34.17
N GLU A 131 3.93 7.21 -33.49
CA GLU A 131 5.00 8.10 -33.04
C GLU A 131 5.85 7.44 -31.94
N SER A 132 7.11 7.19 -32.26
CA SER A 132 8.07 6.72 -31.27
C SER A 132 8.45 7.86 -30.34
N VAL A 133 8.27 7.61 -29.05
CA VAL A 133 8.87 8.34 -27.94
C VAL A 133 10.35 8.54 -28.19
N ALA A 134 10.78 9.79 -28.11
CA ALA A 134 12.15 10.20 -28.38
C ALA A 134 13.06 9.79 -27.19
N ASN A 135 14.33 9.49 -27.49
CA ASN A 135 15.30 9.04 -26.48
C ASN A 135 15.57 10.05 -25.34
N GLU A 136 15.13 11.30 -25.49
CA GLU A 136 15.39 12.40 -24.56
C GLU A 136 14.28 12.61 -23.53
N GLU A 137 13.22 11.80 -23.58
CA GLU A 137 12.11 11.91 -22.64
C GLU A 137 12.52 11.57 -21.21
N LYS A 138 11.99 12.36 -20.29
CA LYS A 138 12.28 12.24 -18.87
C LYS A 138 11.19 11.44 -18.17
N ALA A 139 11.61 10.51 -17.33
CA ALA A 139 10.74 9.82 -16.39
C ALA A 139 10.89 10.45 -15.00
N THR A 140 9.76 10.85 -14.43
CA THR A 140 9.68 11.29 -13.03
C THR A 140 9.20 10.11 -12.19
N PRO A 141 10.05 9.53 -11.31
CA PRO A 141 9.65 8.41 -10.46
C PRO A 141 8.71 8.86 -9.35
N TYR A 142 7.82 7.97 -8.92
CA TYR A 142 6.93 8.15 -7.77
C TYR A 142 7.08 6.99 -6.79
N GLN A 143 7.00 7.27 -5.49
CA GLN A 143 7.19 6.25 -4.45
C GLN A 143 5.89 5.56 -4.01
N TYR A 144 4.74 6.18 -4.25
CA TYR A 144 3.45 5.58 -3.91
C TYR A 144 2.34 5.93 -4.90
N ILE A 145 1.32 5.08 -4.90
CA ILE A 145 0.07 5.22 -5.64
C ILE A 145 -1.09 5.14 -4.64
N LYS A 146 -2.05 6.05 -4.76
CA LYS A 146 -3.39 5.91 -4.15
C LYS A 146 -4.35 5.49 -5.24
N LEU A 147 -4.95 4.32 -5.08
CA LEU A 147 -5.83 3.69 -6.05
C LEU A 147 -7.23 3.57 -5.45
N SER A 148 -8.16 4.37 -5.97
CA SER A 148 -9.54 4.43 -5.49
C SER A 148 -10.43 3.54 -6.36
N TYR A 149 -11.11 2.58 -5.74
CA TYR A 149 -11.96 1.62 -6.44
C TYR A 149 -13.31 1.47 -5.75
N GLU A 150 -14.33 1.09 -6.53
CA GLU A 150 -15.64 0.76 -5.99
C GLU A 150 -15.64 -0.68 -5.44
N SER A 151 -15.98 -0.83 -4.16
CA SER A 151 -16.14 -2.14 -3.52
C SER A 151 -17.35 -2.90 -4.09
N VAL A 152 -17.16 -4.16 -4.47
CA VAL A 152 -18.20 -5.06 -4.98
C VAL A 152 -19.21 -5.43 -3.89
N ILE A 153 -18.86 -5.26 -2.61
CA ILE A 153 -19.74 -5.63 -1.49
C ILE A 153 -20.78 -4.56 -1.22
N ASN A 154 -20.33 -3.33 -1.03
CA ASN A 154 -21.14 -2.24 -0.49
C ASN A 154 -21.16 -1.01 -1.39
N TRP A 155 -20.47 -1.05 -2.54
CA TRP A 155 -20.48 -0.02 -3.57
C TRP A 155 -19.91 1.31 -3.08
N GLN A 156 -19.16 1.26 -1.99
CA GLN A 156 -18.44 2.39 -1.45
C GLN A 156 -17.08 2.49 -2.12
N ILE A 157 -16.65 3.73 -2.37
CA ILE A 157 -15.31 3.99 -2.86
C ILE A 157 -14.32 3.74 -1.71
N THR A 158 -13.36 2.87 -1.96
CA THR A 158 -12.26 2.52 -1.06
C THR A 158 -10.95 2.86 -1.73
N THR A 159 -9.94 3.29 -0.98
CA THR A 159 -8.63 3.65 -1.54
C THR A 159 -7.53 2.76 -0.98
N ASP A 160 -6.84 2.06 -1.86
CA ASP A 160 -5.62 1.31 -1.54
C ASP A 160 -4.39 2.23 -1.69
N ILE A 161 -3.46 2.16 -0.74
CA ILE A 161 -2.18 2.87 -0.81
C ILE A 161 -1.08 1.86 -1.12
N LEU A 162 -0.53 1.93 -2.32
CA LEU A 162 0.47 1.02 -2.87
C LEU A 162 1.85 1.69 -2.88
N ARG A 163 2.89 0.92 -2.60
CA ARG A 163 4.28 1.42 -2.54
C ARG A 163 5.23 0.68 -3.47
N THR A 164 6.20 1.43 -3.99
CA THR A 164 7.33 0.96 -4.80
C THR A 164 8.63 1.52 -4.22
N ASN A 165 8.98 1.07 -3.01
CA ASN A 165 10.13 1.60 -2.28
C ASN A 165 11.26 0.57 -2.25
N GLU A 166 12.41 0.92 -2.81
CA GLU A 166 13.59 0.04 -2.82
C GLU A 166 14.22 -0.11 -1.43
N CYS A 167 14.07 0.90 -0.56
CA CYS A 167 14.60 0.90 0.79
C CYS A 167 13.52 1.36 1.80
N PHE A 168 12.60 0.47 2.13
CA PHE A 168 11.62 0.65 3.19
C PHE A 168 12.06 -0.12 4.45
N HIS A 169 12.56 0.59 5.46
CA HIS A 169 13.18 -0.02 6.66
C HIS A 169 14.29 -1.03 6.33
N ASN A 170 15.22 -0.64 5.45
CA ASN A 170 16.35 -1.46 4.98
C ASN A 170 15.96 -2.71 4.17
N ARG A 171 14.72 -2.76 3.65
CA ARG A 171 14.26 -3.84 2.75
C ARG A 171 13.44 -3.27 1.59
N PRO A 172 13.50 -3.86 0.40
CA PRO A 172 12.61 -3.48 -0.68
C PRO A 172 11.16 -3.83 -0.33
N ARG A 173 10.23 -2.93 -0.67
CA ARG A 173 8.80 -3.12 -0.56
C ARG A 173 8.15 -2.81 -1.90
N TYR A 174 7.64 -3.87 -2.51
CA TYR A 174 6.91 -3.86 -3.77
C TYR A 174 5.54 -4.49 -3.52
N ASP A 175 4.50 -3.65 -3.48
CA ASP A 175 3.14 -4.11 -3.24
C ASP A 175 2.57 -4.81 -4.50
N PHE A 176 1.55 -5.65 -4.32
CA PHE A 176 0.90 -6.36 -5.42
C PHE A 176 -0.41 -5.69 -5.82
N VAL A 177 -0.76 -5.86 -7.08
CA VAL A 177 -1.94 -5.25 -7.69
C VAL A 177 -2.73 -6.27 -8.50
N LEU A 178 -4.04 -6.06 -8.55
CA LEU A 178 -4.94 -6.68 -9.51
C LEU A 178 -5.17 -5.69 -10.66
N LEU A 179 -4.91 -6.11 -11.89
CA LEU A 179 -5.05 -5.29 -13.08
C LEU A 179 -5.95 -5.95 -14.14
N GLN A 180 -6.56 -5.11 -14.96
CA GLN A 180 -7.35 -5.53 -16.12
C GLN A 180 -6.44 -5.65 -17.34
N ALA A 181 -6.15 -6.87 -17.77
CA ALA A 181 -5.30 -7.11 -18.94
C ALA A 181 -6.10 -7.07 -20.25
N SER A 182 -7.39 -7.36 -20.20
CA SER A 182 -8.32 -7.30 -21.32
C SER A 182 -9.74 -7.12 -20.79
N LYS A 183 -10.73 -6.85 -21.67
CA LYS A 183 -12.14 -6.67 -21.27
C LYS A 183 -12.69 -7.78 -20.36
N LYS A 184 -12.16 -8.99 -20.45
CA LYS A 184 -12.63 -10.17 -19.69
C LYS A 184 -11.56 -10.84 -18.83
N ASP A 185 -10.28 -10.49 -18.99
CA ASP A 185 -9.18 -11.20 -18.35
C ASP A 185 -8.42 -10.30 -17.38
N PHE A 186 -8.15 -10.87 -16.21
CA PHE A 186 -7.53 -10.19 -15.08
C PHE A 186 -6.21 -10.87 -14.71
N ILE A 187 -5.26 -10.08 -14.23
CA ILE A 187 -3.93 -10.55 -13.85
C ILE A 187 -3.53 -9.93 -12.53
N PHE A 188 -2.83 -10.70 -11.70
CA PHE A 188 -2.10 -10.14 -10.58
C PHE A 188 -0.67 -9.80 -11.01
N ALA A 189 -0.13 -8.71 -10.52
CA ALA A 189 1.25 -8.34 -10.77
C ALA A 189 1.89 -7.73 -9.52
N GLN A 190 3.21 -7.80 -9.45
CA GLN A 190 3.98 -7.04 -8.47
C GLN A 190 4.36 -5.68 -9.07
N LEU A 191 4.14 -4.61 -8.32
CA LEU A 191 4.46 -3.25 -8.73
C LEU A 191 5.94 -2.97 -8.42
N LEU A 192 6.76 -2.74 -9.44
CA LEU A 192 8.21 -2.57 -9.26
C LEU A 192 8.64 -1.11 -9.28
N TYR A 193 8.10 -0.34 -10.23
CA TYR A 193 8.51 1.04 -10.44
C TYR A 193 7.33 1.85 -10.97
N THR A 194 7.07 3.00 -10.37
CA THR A 194 5.99 3.91 -10.77
C THR A 194 6.60 5.20 -11.28
N PHE A 195 6.17 5.70 -12.44
CA PHE A 195 6.77 6.87 -13.06
C PHE A 195 5.78 7.61 -13.97
N GLY A 196 6.05 8.88 -14.20
CA GLY A 196 5.36 9.70 -15.19
C GLY A 196 6.30 10.05 -16.33
N VAL A 197 5.84 9.90 -17.57
CA VAL A 197 6.55 10.32 -18.77
C VAL A 197 5.81 11.49 -19.40
N THR A 198 6.54 12.52 -19.82
CA THR A 198 5.97 13.65 -20.56
C THR A 198 6.15 13.40 -22.06
N PHE A 199 5.05 13.23 -22.79
CA PHE A 199 5.02 13.03 -24.23
C PHE A 199 3.97 13.95 -24.86
N ASN A 200 4.33 14.70 -25.91
CA ASN A 200 3.44 15.67 -26.58
C ASN A 200 2.70 16.59 -25.58
N GLU A 201 3.44 17.17 -24.62
CA GLU A 201 2.93 18.05 -23.55
C GLU A 201 1.94 17.38 -22.57
N CYS A 202 1.63 16.09 -22.75
CA CYS A 202 0.81 15.31 -21.85
C CYS A 202 1.67 14.49 -20.88
N ILE A 203 1.22 14.33 -19.64
CA ILE A 203 1.87 13.47 -18.65
C ILE A 203 1.13 12.13 -18.60
N TYR A 204 1.84 11.06 -18.96
CA TYR A 204 1.34 9.69 -18.88
C TYR A 204 1.89 9.02 -17.63
N GLN A 205 0.99 8.61 -16.73
CA GLN A 205 1.36 7.87 -15.53
C GLN A 205 1.39 6.37 -15.82
N MET A 206 2.54 5.76 -15.54
CA MET A 206 2.83 4.38 -15.87
C MET A 206 3.47 3.64 -14.71
N ALA A 207 3.46 2.32 -14.80
CA ALA A 207 4.14 1.43 -13.88
C ALA A 207 4.82 0.28 -14.61
N LEU A 208 6.04 -0.03 -14.18
CA LEU A 208 6.72 -1.29 -14.46
C LEU A 208 6.21 -2.35 -13.49
N ILE A 209 5.71 -3.44 -14.04
CA ILE A 209 5.12 -4.53 -13.28
C ILE A 209 5.77 -5.87 -13.61
N LEU A 210 5.74 -6.79 -12.66
CA LEU A 210 6.06 -8.20 -12.86
C LEU A 210 4.76 -9.03 -12.84
N PRO A 211 4.26 -9.47 -14.01
CA PRO A 211 3.02 -10.25 -14.09
C PRO A 211 3.15 -11.64 -13.47
N MET A 212 2.04 -12.12 -12.90
CA MET A 212 1.90 -13.42 -12.20
C MET A 212 1.02 -14.41 -12.97
N ASP A 213 1.20 -14.48 -14.29
CA ASP A 213 0.34 -15.22 -15.23
C ASP A 213 1.02 -16.46 -15.86
N LYS A 214 2.19 -16.85 -15.35
CA LYS A 214 2.89 -18.05 -15.82
C LYS A 214 2.11 -19.31 -15.40
N PRO A 215 1.96 -20.32 -16.27
CA PRO A 215 1.23 -21.53 -15.93
C PRO A 215 1.97 -22.35 -14.86
N ILE A 216 1.20 -22.95 -13.96
CA ILE A 216 1.69 -23.87 -12.92
C ILE A 216 1.67 -25.29 -13.49
N VAL A 217 2.86 -25.79 -13.84
CA VAL A 217 3.08 -27.04 -14.60
C VAL A 217 2.60 -28.31 -13.87
N GLN A 218 2.40 -28.27 -12.54
CA GLN A 218 2.01 -29.45 -11.76
C GLN A 218 0.50 -29.76 -11.78
N SER A 219 -0.34 -28.88 -12.34
CA SER A 219 -1.78 -29.15 -12.40
C SER A 219 -2.15 -29.89 -13.68
N LYS A 220 -2.01 -31.23 -13.70
CA LYS A 220 -2.58 -32.10 -14.75
C LYS A 220 -4.11 -32.04 -14.81
N ASN A 221 -4.76 -31.43 -13.82
CA ASN A 221 -6.18 -31.15 -13.82
C ASN A 221 -6.43 -29.69 -14.21
N LEU A 222 -7.21 -29.46 -15.27
CA LEU A 222 -7.66 -28.11 -15.69
C LEU A 222 -8.33 -27.28 -14.57
N PHE A 223 -8.71 -27.93 -13.46
CA PHE A 223 -9.48 -27.39 -12.35
C PHE A 223 -8.67 -27.09 -11.08
N HIS A 224 -7.40 -27.55 -10.94
CA HIS A 224 -6.59 -27.33 -9.74
C HIS A 224 -5.61 -26.15 -9.90
N LYS A 225 -6.16 -24.93 -10.07
CA LYS A 225 -5.45 -23.68 -9.71
C LYS A 225 -5.44 -23.43 -8.19
N LEU A 226 -6.05 -24.35 -7.44
CA LEU A 226 -6.16 -24.30 -6.00
C LEU A 226 -5.18 -25.31 -5.41
N ASP A 227 -4.50 -24.91 -4.35
CA ASP A 227 -3.72 -25.81 -3.51
C ASP A 227 -4.57 -27.01 -3.04
N ILE A 228 -3.93 -28.17 -2.85
CA ILE A 228 -4.65 -29.41 -2.50
C ILE A 228 -5.17 -29.34 -1.06
N ASP A 229 -4.37 -28.77 -0.15
CA ASP A 229 -4.63 -28.83 1.28
C ASP A 229 -5.61 -27.74 1.69
N LEU A 230 -5.30 -26.49 1.35
CA LEU A 230 -6.04 -25.31 1.82
C LEU A 230 -6.88 -24.66 0.71
N ARG A 231 -6.82 -25.19 -0.52
CA ARG A 231 -7.57 -24.69 -1.67
C ARG A 231 -7.32 -23.21 -1.98
N PHE A 232 -6.16 -22.68 -1.62
CA PHE A 232 -5.79 -21.32 -1.98
C PHE A 232 -5.42 -21.20 -3.45
N LYS A 233 -5.71 -20.04 -4.04
CA LYS A 233 -5.31 -19.75 -5.41
C LYS A 233 -3.79 -19.58 -5.50
N ARG A 234 -3.14 -20.41 -6.32
CA ARG A 234 -1.72 -20.27 -6.64
C ARG A 234 -1.52 -19.49 -7.94
N LEU A 235 -0.49 -18.65 -7.93
CA LEU A 235 -0.01 -17.84 -9.04
C LEU A 235 1.48 -18.08 -9.23
N ARG A 236 1.99 -17.80 -10.42
CA ARG A 236 3.42 -17.90 -10.70
C ARG A 236 3.90 -16.69 -11.48
N SER A 237 4.98 -16.08 -11.01
CA SER A 237 5.61 -14.93 -11.64
C SER A 237 6.26 -15.31 -12.97
N ARG A 238 6.33 -14.33 -13.86
CA ARG A 238 7.30 -14.35 -14.96
C ARG A 238 8.74 -14.30 -14.41
N PRO A 239 9.75 -14.68 -15.20
CA PRO A 239 11.13 -14.35 -14.87
C PRO A 239 11.28 -12.83 -14.73
N ARG A 240 12.29 -12.38 -13.98
CA ARG A 240 12.51 -10.96 -13.72
C ARG A 240 12.63 -10.11 -15.00
N SER A 241 13.15 -10.67 -16.10
CA SER A 241 13.21 -10.01 -17.42
C SER A 241 11.86 -9.87 -18.14
N GLY A 242 10.86 -10.68 -17.75
CA GLY A 242 9.53 -10.71 -18.35
C GLY A 242 8.57 -9.64 -17.82
N THR A 243 9.09 -8.54 -17.27
CA THR A 243 8.31 -7.37 -16.84
C THR A 243 7.64 -6.66 -18.01
N ALA A 244 6.56 -5.95 -17.71
CA ALA A 244 5.81 -5.14 -18.68
C ALA A 244 5.56 -3.75 -18.10
N VAL A 245 5.39 -2.76 -18.98
CA VAL A 245 4.97 -1.41 -18.60
C VAL A 245 3.48 -1.28 -18.89
N ILE A 246 2.71 -0.79 -17.93
CA ILE A 246 1.28 -0.52 -18.08
C ILE A 246 0.95 0.90 -17.63
N GLY A 247 -0.13 1.45 -18.14
CA GLY A 247 -0.73 2.68 -17.64
C GLY A 247 -1.46 2.42 -16.33
N LEU A 248 -1.45 3.41 -15.44
CA LEU A 248 -2.04 3.25 -14.11
C LEU A 248 -3.56 3.02 -14.13
N ASP A 249 -4.26 3.47 -15.17
CA ASP A 249 -5.70 3.27 -15.32
C ASP A 249 -6.11 1.80 -15.49
N SER A 250 -5.16 0.93 -15.85
CA SER A 250 -5.40 -0.52 -15.95
C SER A 250 -5.41 -1.21 -14.58
N LEU A 251 -4.95 -0.53 -13.53
CA LEU A 251 -5.00 -1.05 -12.16
C LEU A 251 -6.44 -1.03 -11.65
N ILE A 252 -6.88 -2.09 -11.02
CA ILE A 252 -8.23 -2.15 -10.43
C ILE A 252 -8.13 -1.87 -8.95
N ARG A 253 -7.24 -2.58 -8.26
CA ARG A 253 -7.02 -2.44 -6.82
C ARG A 253 -5.72 -3.09 -6.36
N GLY A 254 -5.34 -2.84 -5.11
CA GLY A 254 -4.27 -3.56 -4.42
C GLY A 254 -4.62 -5.02 -4.14
N ALA A 255 -3.59 -5.82 -3.92
CA ALA A 255 -3.73 -7.23 -3.60
C ALA A 255 -2.70 -7.68 -2.57
N VAL A 256 -3.07 -8.66 -1.75
CA VAL A 256 -2.16 -9.32 -0.80
C VAL A 256 -1.77 -10.68 -1.37
N LEU A 257 -0.52 -10.81 -1.81
CA LEU A 257 0.06 -12.07 -2.21
C LEU A 257 1.16 -12.48 -1.23
N ILE A 258 1.24 -13.78 -0.96
CA ILE A 258 2.22 -14.37 -0.04
C ILE A 258 3.05 -15.38 -0.83
N GLU A 259 4.37 -15.39 -0.62
CA GLU A 259 5.25 -16.39 -1.22
C GLU A 259 4.83 -17.81 -0.79
N ALA A 260 4.72 -18.72 -1.75
CA ALA A 260 4.41 -20.11 -1.49
C ALA A 260 5.67 -20.83 -0.95
N TYR A 261 5.70 -21.04 0.37
CA TYR A 261 6.82 -21.74 1.02
C TYR A 261 7.06 -23.13 0.43
N GLY A 262 8.34 -23.49 0.24
CA GLY A 262 8.76 -24.80 -0.27
C GLY A 262 8.81 -24.93 -1.80
N CYS A 263 8.57 -23.85 -2.55
CA CYS A 263 8.75 -23.85 -4.00
C CYS A 263 10.24 -23.74 -4.37
N LYS A 264 10.68 -24.50 -5.39
CA LYS A 264 12.10 -24.57 -5.76
C LYS A 264 12.69 -23.26 -6.27
N ASN A 265 11.87 -22.43 -6.91
CA ASN A 265 12.33 -21.29 -7.70
C ASN A 265 11.89 -19.93 -7.09
N ASN A 266 11.23 -19.93 -5.93
CA ASN A 266 10.64 -18.73 -5.29
C ASN A 266 9.81 -17.85 -6.25
N ASP A 267 9.21 -18.45 -7.27
CA ASP A 267 8.41 -17.77 -8.31
C ASP A 267 6.91 -17.99 -8.12
N GLU A 268 6.49 -18.62 -7.02
CA GLU A 268 5.11 -18.98 -6.76
C GLU A 268 4.53 -18.21 -5.57
N PHE A 269 3.29 -17.78 -5.75
CA PHE A 269 2.58 -16.95 -4.80
C PHE A 269 1.18 -17.49 -4.54
N ILE A 270 0.66 -17.21 -3.35
CA ILE A 270 -0.69 -17.52 -2.91
C ILE A 270 -1.46 -16.21 -2.80
N VAL A 271 -2.67 -16.17 -3.37
CA VAL A 271 -3.60 -15.05 -3.17
C VAL A 271 -4.24 -15.18 -1.79
N MET A 272 -4.06 -14.17 -0.93
CA MET A 272 -4.68 -14.12 0.38
C MET A 272 -6.02 -13.39 0.28
N ASP A 273 -7.06 -14.10 -0.18
CA ASP A 273 -8.41 -13.55 -0.38
C ASP A 273 -9.27 -13.58 0.89
N VAL A 274 -8.91 -14.37 1.91
CA VAL A 274 -9.74 -14.57 3.11
C VAL A 274 -9.75 -13.36 4.06
N VAL A 275 -8.71 -12.51 4.02
CA VAL A 275 -8.60 -11.32 4.89
C VAL A 275 -9.44 -10.15 4.40
N ASP A 276 -9.83 -10.17 3.12
CA ASP A 276 -10.53 -9.08 2.47
C ASP A 276 -11.74 -9.63 1.72
N ALA A 277 -12.92 -9.34 2.28
CA ALA A 277 -14.18 -9.80 1.72
C ALA A 277 -14.39 -9.32 0.27
N ASP A 278 -13.94 -8.11 -0.08
CA ASP A 278 -14.07 -7.58 -1.44
C ASP A 278 -13.22 -8.40 -2.42
N MET A 279 -11.98 -8.71 -2.03
CA MET A 279 -11.08 -9.55 -2.83
C MET A 279 -11.66 -10.95 -2.99
N TRP A 280 -12.19 -11.53 -1.92
CA TRP A 280 -12.84 -12.85 -1.96
C TRP A 280 -14.01 -12.89 -2.95
N TRP A 281 -14.87 -11.87 -2.95
CA TRP A 281 -15.97 -11.78 -3.91
C TRP A 281 -15.47 -11.62 -5.35
N ARG A 282 -14.47 -10.77 -5.58
CA ARG A 282 -13.84 -10.63 -6.89
C ARG A 282 -13.26 -11.94 -7.38
N MET A 283 -12.57 -12.69 -6.53
CA MET A 283 -11.97 -13.98 -6.89
C MET A 283 -12.99 -15.01 -7.39
N LYS A 284 -14.27 -14.85 -7.06
CA LYS A 284 -15.37 -15.68 -7.56
C LYS A 284 -15.96 -15.20 -8.89
N THR A 285 -15.86 -13.91 -9.20
CA THR A 285 -16.49 -13.29 -10.37
C THR A 285 -15.51 -13.04 -11.51
N ILE A 286 -14.25 -12.72 -11.18
CA ILE A 286 -13.23 -12.40 -12.18
C ILE A 286 -12.66 -13.66 -12.83
N LYS A 287 -12.36 -13.54 -14.12
CA LYS A 287 -11.67 -14.58 -14.87
C LYS A 287 -10.18 -14.23 -14.97
N LEU A 288 -9.37 -14.93 -14.17
CA LEU A 288 -7.92 -14.79 -14.26
C LEU A 288 -7.38 -15.36 -15.57
N ALA A 289 -6.44 -14.66 -16.18
CA ALA A 289 -5.77 -15.09 -17.40
C ALA A 289 -5.20 -16.52 -17.25
N ARG A 290 -5.21 -17.27 -18.35
CA ARG A 290 -4.82 -18.69 -18.39
C ARG A 290 -3.41 -18.93 -18.91
N SER A 291 -2.81 -17.93 -19.53
CA SER A 291 -1.49 -17.97 -20.15
C SER A 291 -0.86 -16.59 -20.08
N GLN A 292 0.42 -16.53 -20.45
CA GLN A 292 1.15 -15.29 -20.60
C GLN A 292 0.40 -14.34 -21.56
N VAL A 293 -0.16 -13.26 -21.02
CA VAL A 293 -0.89 -12.26 -21.81
C VAL A 293 0.10 -11.24 -22.36
N LEU A 294 -0.08 -10.85 -23.62
CA LEU A 294 0.64 -9.70 -24.16
C LEU A 294 0.05 -8.45 -23.52
N LEU A 295 0.85 -7.82 -22.65
CA LEU A 295 0.56 -6.58 -21.94
C LEU A 295 1.29 -5.44 -22.64
#